data_AF-A0A2N0D826-F1
#
_entry.id   AF-A0A2N0D826-F1
#
_cell.length_a   1.000
_cell.length_b   1.000
_cell.length_c   1.000
_cell.angle_alpha   90.00
_cell.angle_beta   90.00
_cell.angle_gamma   90.00
#
_symmetry.space_group_name_H-M   'P 1'
#
loop_
_entity.id
_entity.type
_entity.pdbx_description
1 polymer ?
#
loop_
_entity_poly.entity_id
_entity_poly.type
_entity_poly.pdbx_seq_one_letter_code
_entity_poly.pdbx_strand_id
1 'polypeptide(L)'
;MAFELTSPAFENRREIPVRHERPGANLSPFLQWHDPPNGTQSYVLIMEDADAPTPAFRHWAVHDIPAGRRQLTEGMSSKATAEDLRHAYNDFSNLHYDGPDPSDGVHTYRFRLAALPVTSLAFPLKPML
;
A
#
# COMPACT_ATOMS: atom_id res chain seq x y z
N MET A 1 17.88 15.06 5.43
CA MET A 1 16.42 14.98 5.25
C MET A 1 15.99 13.55 5.59
N ALA A 2 14.72 13.35 5.98
CA ALA A 2 14.22 12.05 6.42
C ALA A 2 13.37 11.42 5.31
N PHE A 3 13.48 10.11 5.14
CA PHE A 3 12.63 9.36 4.21
C PHE A 3 11.17 9.46 4.64
N GLU A 4 10.34 10.08 3.81
CA GLU A 4 8.97 10.46 4.17
C GLU A 4 7.95 9.96 3.15
N LEU A 5 6.81 9.46 3.63
CA LEU A 5 5.64 9.07 2.83
C LEU A 5 4.48 10.01 3.16
N THR A 6 3.86 10.60 2.14
CA THR A 6 2.73 11.53 2.29
C THR A 6 1.62 11.25 1.27
N SER A 7 0.43 11.76 1.55
CA SER A 7 -0.70 11.78 0.63
C SER A 7 -1.28 13.21 0.55
N PRO A 8 -1.59 13.72 -0.64
CA PRO A 8 -2.40 14.93 -0.78
C PRO A 8 -3.90 14.66 -0.51
N ALA A 9 -4.33 13.40 -0.44
CA ALA A 9 -5.74 13.07 -0.20
C ALA A 9 -6.13 13.20 1.28
N PHE A 10 -5.19 13.00 2.20
CA PHE A 10 -5.39 13.14 3.64
C PHE A 10 -4.04 13.31 4.35
N GLU A 11 -4.05 14.04 5.47
CA GLU A 11 -2.88 14.17 6.33
C GLU A 11 -2.75 12.95 7.26
N ASN A 12 -1.55 12.74 7.82
CA ASN A 12 -1.32 11.69 8.79
C ASN A 12 -2.26 11.82 10.00
N ARG A 13 -2.90 10.72 10.40
CA ARG A 13 -3.91 10.65 11.48
C ARG A 13 -5.19 11.44 11.24
N ARG A 14 -5.48 11.80 9.98
CA ARG A 14 -6.78 12.36 9.59
C ARG A 14 -7.61 11.28 8.90
N GLU A 15 -8.89 11.60 8.75
CA GLU A 15 -9.87 10.73 8.10
C GLU A 15 -9.48 10.49 6.64
N ILE A 16 -9.60 9.23 6.21
CA ILE A 16 -9.41 8.84 4.82
C ILE A 16 -10.72 9.14 4.08
N PRO A 17 -10.72 9.93 2.99
CA PRO A 17 -11.94 10.23 2.25
C PRO A 17 -12.69 8.99 1.75
N VAL A 18 -14.02 9.02 1.81
CA VAL A 18 -14.95 7.91 1.43
C VAL A 18 -14.64 7.28 0.06
N ARG A 19 -14.12 8.04 -0.90
CA ARG A 19 -13.76 7.48 -2.22
C ARG A 19 -12.66 6.41 -2.16
N HIS A 20 -11.87 6.39 -1.10
CA HIS A 20 -10.84 5.38 -0.84
C HIS A 20 -11.35 4.20 -0.02
N GLU A 21 -12.54 4.31 0.58
CA GLU A 21 -13.16 3.18 1.28
C GLU A 21 -13.60 2.11 0.29
N ARG A 22 -13.56 0.86 0.73
CA ARG A 22 -14.01 -0.30 -0.04
C ARG A 22 -15.49 -0.21 -0.44
N PRO A 23 -16.44 0.16 0.45
CA PRO A 23 -17.83 0.40 0.05
C PRO A 23 -18.03 1.67 -0.79
N GLY A 24 -17.03 2.55 -0.84
CA GLY A 24 -17.01 3.73 -1.70
C GLY A 24 -16.59 3.42 -3.12
N ALA A 25 -15.71 4.25 -3.69
CA ALA A 25 -15.16 4.03 -5.03
C ALA A 25 -13.95 3.08 -5.02
N ASN A 26 -13.48 2.65 -3.83
CA ASN A 26 -12.32 1.78 -3.63
C ASN A 26 -11.07 2.25 -4.40
N LEU A 27 -10.87 3.57 -4.44
CA LEU A 27 -9.73 4.18 -5.12
C LEU A 27 -8.50 4.10 -4.23
N SER A 28 -7.39 3.49 -4.69
CA SER A 28 -6.13 3.58 -3.94
C SER A 28 -5.74 5.05 -3.79
N PRO A 29 -5.30 5.53 -2.60
CA PRO A 29 -4.97 6.93 -2.44
C PRO A 29 -3.73 7.31 -3.24
N PHE A 30 -3.65 8.59 -3.63
CA PHE A 30 -2.40 9.12 -4.13
C PHE A 30 -1.37 9.07 -3.00
N LEU A 31 -0.21 8.48 -3.26
CA LEU A 31 0.91 8.43 -2.32
C LEU A 31 2.16 8.95 -3.00
N GLN A 32 2.98 9.70 -2.27
CA GLN A 32 4.28 10.16 -2.74
C GLN A 32 5.30 10.09 -1.62
N TRP A 33 6.56 9.93 -2.00
CA TRP A 33 7.64 9.86 -1.03
C TRP A 33 8.90 10.58 -1.49
N HIS A 34 9.63 11.10 -0.50
CA HIS A 34 10.79 11.96 -0.69
C HIS A 34 11.99 11.43 0.09
N ASP A 35 13.19 11.80 -0.35
CA ASP A 35 14.45 11.52 0.34
C ASP A 35 14.70 10.04 0.71
N PRO A 36 14.55 9.08 -0.23
CA PRO A 36 14.88 7.70 0.06
C PRO A 36 16.38 7.55 0.38
N PRO A 37 16.76 6.59 1.24
CA PRO A 37 18.16 6.33 1.56
C PRO A 37 19.01 6.05 0.31
N ASN A 38 20.29 6.39 0.39
CA ASN A 38 21.23 6.03 -0.68
C ASN A 38 21.31 4.51 -0.85
N GLY A 39 21.45 4.04 -2.08
CA GLY A 39 21.46 2.61 -2.41
C GLY A 39 20.07 1.97 -2.52
N THR A 40 19.00 2.75 -2.43
CA THR A 40 17.64 2.25 -2.72
C THR A 40 17.54 1.79 -4.17
N GLN A 41 17.14 0.54 -4.38
CA GLN A 41 16.92 -0.10 -5.68
C GLN A 41 15.45 -0.43 -5.95
N SER A 42 14.66 -0.65 -4.91
CA SER A 42 13.20 -0.80 -5.01
C SER A 42 12.48 -0.35 -3.73
N TYR A 43 11.15 -0.28 -3.79
CA TYR A 43 10.30 -0.07 -2.62
C TYR A 43 9.26 -1.17 -2.43
N VAL A 44 8.82 -1.31 -1.18
CA VAL A 44 7.64 -2.07 -0.78
C VAL A 44 6.70 -1.15 -0.03
N LEU A 45 5.43 -1.18 -0.41
CA LEU A 45 4.35 -0.47 0.26
C LEU A 45 3.36 -1.49 0.84
N ILE A 46 3.01 -1.33 2.12
CA ILE A 46 1.97 -2.12 2.77
C ILE A 46 0.99 -1.16 3.45
N MET A 47 -0.31 -1.41 3.28
CA MET A 47 -1.37 -0.84 4.10
C MET A 47 -1.98 -1.95 4.96
N GLU A 48 -2.06 -1.71 6.26
CA GLU A 48 -2.74 -2.59 7.20
C GLU A 48 -3.69 -1.83 8.11
N ASP A 49 -4.72 -2.53 8.60
CA ASP A 49 -5.55 -2.11 9.70
C ASP A 49 -4.86 -2.46 11.02
N ALA A 50 -4.48 -1.44 11.79
CA ALA A 50 -3.79 -1.59 13.06
C ALA A 50 -4.70 -2.00 14.22
N ASP A 51 -6.00 -1.81 14.06
CA ASP A 51 -7.01 -2.07 15.09
C ASP A 51 -7.73 -3.42 14.85
N ALA A 52 -7.51 -4.04 13.69
CA ALA A 52 -7.94 -5.40 13.41
C ALA A 52 -7.29 -6.45 14.36
N PRO A 53 -8.00 -7.55 14.70
CA PRO A 53 -7.46 -8.62 15.53
C PRO A 53 -6.18 -9.22 14.95
N THR A 54 -5.19 -9.52 15.79
CA THR A 54 -3.90 -10.08 15.36
C THR A 54 -4.06 -11.40 14.59
N PRO A 55 -3.39 -11.57 13.43
CA PRO A 55 -2.49 -10.62 12.78
C PRO A 55 -3.23 -9.46 12.11
N ALA A 56 -2.61 -8.27 12.11
CA ALA A 56 -3.16 -7.06 11.48
C ALA A 56 -3.64 -7.34 10.03
N PHE A 57 -4.80 -6.79 9.69
CA PHE A 57 -5.47 -7.06 8.42
C PHE A 57 -4.81 -6.25 7.30
N ARG A 58 -4.23 -6.90 6.30
CA ARG A 58 -3.55 -6.25 5.17
C ARG A 58 -4.56 -5.93 4.08
N HIS A 59 -4.70 -4.64 3.81
CA HIS A 59 -5.60 -4.07 2.81
C HIS A 59 -4.94 -3.94 1.44
N TRP A 60 -3.62 -3.73 1.43
CA TRP A 60 -2.87 -3.48 0.21
C TRP A 60 -1.40 -3.81 0.40
N ALA A 61 -0.79 -4.45 -0.59
CA ALA A 61 0.64 -4.71 -0.61
C ALA A 61 1.18 -4.64 -2.04
N VAL A 62 2.21 -3.83 -2.25
CA VAL A 62 2.91 -3.66 -3.53
C VAL A 62 4.40 -3.77 -3.27
N HIS A 63 5.10 -4.48 -4.14
CA HIS A 63 6.54 -4.68 -4.03
C HIS A 63 7.24 -4.43 -5.36
N ASP A 64 8.57 -4.44 -5.33
CA ASP A 64 9.45 -4.22 -6.47
C ASP A 64 9.13 -2.92 -7.22
N ILE A 65 8.64 -1.91 -6.51
CA ILE A 65 8.40 -0.58 -7.07
C ILE A 65 9.77 -0.02 -7.46
N PRO A 66 10.03 0.36 -8.73
CA PRO A 66 11.35 0.81 -9.16
C PRO A 66 11.86 2.00 -8.35
N ALA A 67 13.16 2.05 -8.01
CA ALA A 67 13.77 3.13 -7.24
C ALA A 67 13.49 4.56 -7.76
N GLY A 68 13.32 4.71 -9.07
CA GLY A 68 12.99 5.97 -9.74
C GLY A 68 11.53 6.42 -9.59
N ARG A 69 10.60 5.49 -9.27
CA ARG A 69 9.21 5.84 -9.00
C ARG A 69 9.14 6.46 -7.59
N ARG A 70 8.50 7.62 -7.49
CA ARG A 70 8.36 8.42 -6.26
C ARG A 70 6.92 8.67 -5.85
N GLN A 71 5.99 8.14 -6.61
CA GLN A 71 4.56 8.29 -6.38
C GLN A 71 3.78 7.12 -6.94
N LEU A 72 2.59 6.93 -6.37
CA LEU A 72 1.50 6.12 -6.91
C LEU A 72 0.29 7.05 -7.04
N THR A 73 -0.25 7.18 -8.24
CA THR A 73 -1.40 8.05 -8.48
C THR A 73 -2.67 7.44 -7.90
N GLU A 74 -3.67 8.28 -7.65
CA GLU A 74 -4.96 7.81 -7.17
C GLU A 74 -5.57 6.79 -8.14
N GLY A 75 -6.17 5.73 -7.59
CA GLY A 75 -6.79 4.64 -8.35
C GLY A 75 -5.83 3.72 -9.11
N MET A 76 -4.51 3.99 -9.08
CA MET A 76 -3.52 3.19 -9.81
C MET A 76 -3.54 1.71 -9.41
N SER A 77 -3.88 1.40 -8.16
CA SER A 77 -3.94 0.03 -7.63
C SER A 77 -5.37 -0.46 -7.38
N SER A 78 -6.40 0.19 -7.91
CA SER A 78 -7.80 -0.23 -7.68
C SER A 78 -8.25 -1.44 -8.50
N LYS A 79 -7.42 -1.90 -9.44
CA LYS A 79 -7.68 -3.10 -10.24
C LYS A 79 -6.40 -3.92 -10.34
N ALA A 80 -6.55 -5.25 -10.40
CA ALA A 80 -5.41 -6.17 -10.48
C ALA A 80 -4.55 -6.00 -11.75
N THR A 81 -5.07 -5.34 -12.78
CA THR A 81 -4.41 -5.15 -14.08
C THR A 81 -3.62 -3.85 -14.18
N ALA A 82 -3.21 -3.25 -13.06
CA ALA A 82 -2.27 -2.13 -13.10
C ALA A 82 -0.90 -2.66 -13.57
N GLU A 83 -0.66 -2.59 -14.89
CA GLU A 83 0.39 -3.33 -15.61
C GLU A 83 1.82 -3.12 -15.09
N ASP A 84 2.04 -2.10 -14.25
CA ASP A 84 3.35 -1.69 -13.75
C ASP A 84 3.56 -1.86 -12.24
N LEU A 85 2.68 -2.55 -11.52
CA LEU A 85 2.80 -2.76 -10.07
C LEU A 85 2.65 -4.23 -9.71
N ARG A 86 3.67 -4.78 -9.04
CA ARG A 86 3.62 -6.15 -8.51
C ARG A 86 2.89 -6.14 -7.17
N HIS A 87 1.69 -6.68 -7.16
CA HIS A 87 0.87 -6.80 -5.96
C HIS A 87 1.12 -8.13 -5.27
N ALA A 88 1.11 -8.11 -3.93
CA ALA A 88 0.92 -9.32 -3.14
C ALA A 88 -0.57 -9.45 -2.77
N TYR A 89 -1.00 -10.67 -2.45
CA TYR A 89 -2.36 -10.89 -1.98
C TYR A 89 -2.61 -10.10 -0.70
N ASN A 90 -3.70 -9.32 -0.70
CA ASN A 90 -4.26 -8.75 0.52
C ASN A 90 -5.08 -9.83 1.27
N ASP A 91 -5.56 -9.52 2.48
CA ASP A 91 -6.30 -10.48 3.30
C ASP A 91 -7.75 -10.73 2.80
N PHE A 92 -8.19 -10.00 1.76
CA PHE A 92 -9.38 -10.33 0.96
C PHE A 92 -9.08 -11.31 -0.19
N SER A 93 -7.85 -11.83 -0.30
CA SER A 93 -7.38 -12.68 -1.41
C SER A 93 -7.37 -12.00 -2.78
N ASN A 94 -7.29 -10.66 -2.82
CA ASN A 94 -7.20 -9.87 -4.03
C ASN A 94 -5.76 -9.37 -4.30
N LEU A 95 -5.44 -9.14 -5.57
CA LEU A 95 -4.16 -8.56 -6.04
C LEU A 95 -4.31 -7.07 -6.38
N HIS A 96 -5.03 -6.34 -5.55
CA HIS A 96 -5.24 -4.90 -5.69
C HIS A 96 -5.44 -4.27 -4.31
N TYR A 97 -5.58 -2.95 -4.29
CA TYR A 97 -6.02 -2.21 -3.11
C TYR A 97 -7.46 -2.57 -2.78
N ASP A 98 -7.72 -2.89 -1.51
CA ASP A 98 -9.07 -2.88 -0.94
C ASP A 98 -9.05 -1.95 0.27
N GLY A 99 -9.81 -0.86 0.20
CA GLY A 99 -9.78 0.19 1.20
C GLY A 99 -10.37 -0.17 2.55
N PRO A 100 -10.44 0.81 3.47
CA PRO A 100 -11.14 0.67 4.74
C PRO A 100 -12.55 0.11 4.58
N ASP A 101 -12.91 -0.80 5.46
CA ASP A 101 -14.25 -1.42 5.55
C ASP A 101 -14.55 -1.79 7.02
N PRO A 102 -14.43 -0.84 7.99
CA PRO A 102 -14.59 -1.17 9.40
C PRO A 102 -16.07 -1.47 9.70
N SER A 103 -16.34 -2.64 10.26
CA SER A 103 -17.66 -3.01 10.75
C SER A 103 -18.02 -2.35 12.10
N ASP A 104 -17.00 -1.88 12.82
CA ASP A 104 -17.08 -1.49 14.21
C ASP A 104 -16.26 -0.22 14.51
N GLY A 105 -16.88 0.93 14.28
CA GLY A 105 -16.32 2.21 14.70
C GLY A 105 -15.15 2.68 13.82
N VAL A 106 -14.16 3.32 14.45
CA VAL A 106 -13.06 4.00 13.75
C VAL A 106 -11.79 3.19 13.89
N HIS A 107 -11.21 2.79 12.77
CA HIS A 107 -9.96 2.04 12.69
C HIS A 107 -8.81 2.90 12.16
N THR A 108 -7.60 2.54 12.55
CA THR A 108 -6.35 3.18 12.18
C THR A 108 -5.64 2.40 11.08
N TYR A 109 -5.63 2.94 9.88
CA TYR A 109 -4.92 2.33 8.75
C TYR A 109 -3.48 2.86 8.65
N ARG A 110 -2.50 1.95 8.66
CA ARG A 110 -1.08 2.27 8.59
C ARG A 110 -0.53 1.98 7.21
N PHE A 111 -0.05 3.02 6.53
CA PHE A 111 0.75 2.92 5.31
C PHE A 111 2.22 2.89 5.68
N ARG A 112 2.94 1.84 5.26
CA ARG A 112 4.39 1.70 5.47
C ARG A 112 5.09 1.52 4.15
N LEU A 113 6.06 2.39 3.89
CA LEU A 113 6.95 2.30 2.75
C LEU A 113 8.35 1.92 3.24
N ALA A 114 8.91 0.86 2.67
CA ALA A 114 10.29 0.43 2.89
C ALA A 114 11.10 0.62 1.61
N ALA A 115 12.33 1.13 1.77
CA ALA A 115 13.31 1.25 0.70
C ALA A 115 14.30 0.09 0.80
N LEU A 116 14.52 -0.62 -0.30
CA LEU A 116 15.29 -1.87 -0.32
C LEU A 116 16.56 -1.74 -1.17
N PRO A 117 17.68 -2.39 -0.78
CA PRO A 117 18.93 -2.40 -1.55
C PRO A 117 18.93 -3.47 -2.66
N VAL A 118 17.77 -4.00 -3.04
CA VAL A 118 17.59 -5.01 -4.09
C VAL A 118 16.50 -4.56 -5.06
N THR A 119 16.58 -5.00 -6.32
CA THR A 119 15.57 -4.65 -7.34
C THR A 119 14.30 -5.49 -7.27
N SER A 120 14.36 -6.71 -6.72
CA SER A 120 13.20 -7.58 -6.58
C SER A 120 13.26 -8.43 -5.32
N LEU A 121 12.15 -8.50 -4.61
CA LEU A 121 11.87 -9.51 -3.61
C LEU A 121 11.49 -10.79 -4.35
N ALA A 122 12.42 -11.73 -4.44
CA ALA A 122 12.17 -13.06 -5.00
C ALA A 122 11.19 -13.82 -4.08
N PHE A 123 9.89 -13.51 -4.18
CA PHE A 123 8.86 -14.30 -3.53
C PHE A 123 8.90 -15.71 -4.14
N PRO A 124 8.99 -16.78 -3.33
CA PRO A 124 8.76 -18.10 -3.87
C PRO A 124 7.37 -18.12 -4.50
N LEU A 125 7.29 -18.58 -5.75
CA LEU A 125 6.03 -18.74 -6.46
C LEU A 125 5.18 -19.79 -5.71
N LYS A 126 4.33 -19.32 -4.79
CA LYS A 126 3.39 -20.09 -3.94
C LYS A 126 4.06 -21.05 -2.92
N PRO A 127 3.52 -21.16 -1.69
CA PRO A 127 3.60 -22.44 -0.99
C PRO A 127 2.81 -23.45 -1.82
N MET A 128 3.43 -24.56 -2.19
CA MET A 128 2.70 -25.72 -2.68
C MET A 128 1.82 -26.19 -1.50
N LEU A 129 0.51 -25.96 -1.61
CA LEU A 129 -0.47 -26.80 -0.90
C LEU A 129 -0.52 -28.16 -1.61
#